data_AF-A0AAU7MDE7-F1
#
_entry.id   AF-A0AAU7MDE7-F1
#
_cell.length_a   1.000
_cell.length_b   1.000
_cell.length_c   1.000
_cell.angle_alpha   90.00
_cell.angle_beta   90.00
_cell.angle_gamma   90.00
#
_symmetry.space_group_name_H-M   'P 1'
#
loop_
_entity.id
_entity.type
_entity.pdbx_description
1 polymer ?
#
loop_
_entity_poly.entity_id
_entity_poly.type
_entity_poly.pdbx_seq_one_letter_code
_entity_poly.pdbx_strand_id
1 'polypeptide(L)'
;MQMMRADRAGSGLGRRGRVANWRNVVRAALMAAAVLVAGLIVVPQPAYAGDWGGAPVTETNKDGRKEQFWVGGDGAVWHRWESSPGSGYTSGDWSLGGRVSSGVGVSHNQDGRLEIFGRAAGGDLNHKWQLTPGGDWSGWASLGGALKAYTGVYADYFSNNGGTIRVKVTGVDNALHYKWQDKPNCCWRDYWQ
;
A
#
# COMPACT_ATOMS: atom_id res chain seq x y z
N MET A 1 -72.89 51.79 12.55
CA MET A 1 -72.56 53.05 11.85
C MET A 1 -71.04 53.22 11.98
N GLN A 2 -70.25 53.03 10.89
CA GLN A 2 -68.77 53.25 10.80
C GLN A 2 -67.89 52.42 11.79
N MET A 3 -66.66 51.93 11.56
CA MET A 3 -65.56 52.02 10.57
C MET A 3 -64.84 50.64 10.58
N MET A 4 -64.40 50.02 9.46
CA MET A 4 -63.03 50.06 8.87
C MET A 4 -61.89 50.25 9.89
N ARG A 5 -60.82 49.42 10.01
CA ARG A 5 -59.83 48.92 9.01
C ARG A 5 -59.09 47.68 9.60
N ALA A 6 -58.86 46.58 8.86
CA ALA A 6 -57.77 46.27 7.89
C ALA A 6 -56.51 45.68 8.60
N ASP A 7 -55.72 44.74 8.09
CA ASP A 7 -55.43 44.29 6.72
C ASP A 7 -54.85 42.86 6.66
N ARG A 8 -55.20 42.18 5.56
CA ARG A 8 -54.49 41.22 4.69
C ARG A 8 -53.26 40.42 5.21
N ALA A 9 -53.33 39.12 4.94
CA ALA A 9 -52.53 38.51 3.86
C ALA A 9 -53.18 37.20 3.38
N GLY A 10 -53.48 37.12 2.08
CA GLY A 10 -53.83 35.87 1.40
C GLY A 10 -52.79 35.51 0.35
N SER A 11 -53.08 34.44 -0.38
CA SER A 11 -52.32 33.78 -1.47
C SER A 11 -51.45 32.63 -0.99
N GLY A 12 -51.42 31.45 -1.62
CA GLY A 12 -52.03 30.99 -2.86
C GLY A 12 -51.54 29.54 -3.09
N LEU A 13 -52.37 28.74 -3.75
CA LEU A 13 -52.20 27.31 -3.98
C LEU A 13 -50.92 26.93 -4.76
N GLY A 14 -50.37 25.75 -4.44
CA GLY A 14 -49.39 25.07 -5.28
C GLY A 14 -49.25 23.57 -4.94
N ARG A 15 -49.96 22.69 -5.65
CA ARG A 15 -49.64 21.24 -5.67
C ARG A 15 -48.35 21.03 -6.48
N ARG A 16 -47.41 20.22 -5.98
CA ARG A 16 -46.51 19.30 -6.74
C ARG A 16 -45.43 18.68 -5.83
N GLY A 17 -45.11 17.40 -6.08
CA GLY A 17 -43.74 16.89 -5.97
C GLY A 17 -43.38 16.06 -4.73
N ARG A 18 -43.18 14.75 -4.96
CA ARG A 18 -42.56 13.77 -4.06
C ARG A 18 -41.05 14.08 -3.97
N VAL A 19 -40.45 14.18 -2.77
CA VAL A 19 -38.98 14.01 -2.62
C VAL A 19 -38.66 13.37 -1.26
N ALA A 20 -38.10 12.17 -1.29
CA ALA A 20 -37.54 11.50 -0.11
C ALA A 20 -36.17 12.13 0.21
N ASN A 21 -35.91 12.45 1.48
CA ASN A 21 -34.59 12.91 1.93
C ASN A 21 -33.99 11.87 2.89
N TRP A 22 -33.29 10.89 2.33
CA TRP A 22 -32.66 9.75 3.01
C TRP A 22 -31.37 10.08 3.79
N ARG A 23 -31.04 11.36 3.98
CA ARG A 23 -29.71 11.79 4.45
C ARG A 23 -29.44 11.62 5.95
N ASN A 24 -30.38 11.09 6.76
CA ASN A 24 -30.24 11.09 8.24
C ASN A 24 -30.41 9.72 8.97
N VAL A 25 -30.47 8.57 8.29
CA VAL A 25 -30.75 7.27 8.98
C VAL A 25 -29.65 6.20 8.84
N VAL A 26 -28.41 6.56 8.52
CA VAL A 26 -27.32 5.55 8.51
C VAL A 26 -26.12 6.00 9.33
N ARG A 27 -26.28 5.91 10.66
CA ARG A 27 -25.16 5.76 11.61
C ARG A 27 -25.53 4.69 12.64
N ALA A 28 -24.65 3.70 12.73
CA ALA A 28 -24.50 2.68 13.77
C ALA A 28 -25.24 1.31 13.61
N ALA A 29 -24.40 0.27 13.66
CA ALA A 29 -24.62 -1.11 14.14
C ALA A 29 -25.13 -2.22 13.17
N LEU A 30 -24.13 -2.91 12.58
CA LEU A 30 -23.82 -4.35 12.68
C LEU A 30 -24.83 -5.45 12.21
N MET A 31 -24.30 -6.29 11.28
CA MET A 31 -24.50 -7.74 11.03
C MET A 31 -25.52 -8.19 9.97
N ALA A 32 -25.03 -8.65 8.81
CA ALA A 32 -25.36 -9.93 8.17
C ALA A 32 -24.65 -10.10 6.79
N ALA A 33 -24.39 -11.34 6.41
CA ALA A 33 -23.56 -11.79 5.31
C ALA A 33 -24.04 -11.39 3.89
N ALA A 34 -23.07 -11.22 2.98
CA ALA A 34 -23.27 -11.43 1.55
C ALA A 34 -22.04 -12.16 0.97
N VAL A 35 -22.22 -13.44 0.67
CA VAL A 35 -21.41 -14.14 -0.32
C VAL A 35 -21.90 -13.67 -1.69
N LEU A 36 -21.01 -13.07 -2.48
CA LEU A 36 -21.11 -13.05 -3.92
C LEU A 36 -19.84 -13.67 -4.50
N VAL A 37 -20.02 -14.76 -5.21
CA VAL A 37 -19.00 -15.48 -5.97
C VAL A 37 -18.81 -14.76 -7.31
N ALA A 38 -17.68 -14.06 -7.45
CA ALA A 38 -16.92 -13.86 -8.69
C ALA A 38 -15.74 -12.90 -8.41
N GLY A 39 -14.51 -13.42 -8.48
CA GLY A 39 -13.29 -12.62 -8.40
C GLY A 39 -12.85 -12.31 -6.97
N LEU A 40 -12.14 -13.26 -6.37
CA LEU A 40 -11.32 -13.01 -5.19
C LEU A 40 -10.19 -12.04 -5.58
N ILE A 41 -10.46 -10.74 -5.63
CA ILE A 41 -9.39 -9.74 -5.58
C ILE A 41 -8.91 -9.76 -4.13
N VAL A 42 -7.94 -10.64 -3.87
CA VAL A 42 -7.05 -10.45 -2.72
C VAL A 42 -6.38 -9.11 -2.99
N VAL A 43 -6.84 -8.05 -2.33
CA VAL A 43 -6.04 -6.83 -2.20
C VAL A 43 -4.97 -7.21 -1.18
N PRO A 44 -3.70 -7.43 -1.57
CA PRO A 44 -2.67 -7.66 -0.57
C PRO A 44 -2.67 -6.46 0.38
N GLN A 45 -2.88 -6.76 1.66
CA GLN A 45 -2.71 -5.77 2.72
C GLN A 45 -1.24 -5.34 2.66
N PRO A 46 -0.94 -4.04 2.52
CA PRO A 46 0.44 -3.60 2.54
C PRO A 46 1.07 -4.02 3.87
N ALA A 47 2.13 -4.82 3.80
CA ALA A 47 2.77 -5.33 4.99
C ALA A 47 3.54 -4.18 5.68
N TYR A 48 3.24 -3.95 6.96
CA TYR A 48 3.79 -2.88 7.76
C TYR A 48 5.19 -3.24 8.27
N ALA A 49 6.20 -2.41 8.00
CA ALA A 49 7.37 -2.25 8.87
C ALA A 49 7.71 -0.77 9.04
N GLY A 50 7.11 -0.18 10.07
CA GLY A 50 7.67 1.00 10.72
C GLY A 50 8.66 0.53 11.78
N ASP A 51 9.89 1.04 11.70
CA ASP A 51 10.99 0.90 12.66
C ASP A 51 11.84 -0.38 12.64
N TRP A 52 13.13 -0.17 12.96
CA TRP A 52 14.16 -1.19 13.11
C TRP A 52 13.74 -2.26 14.11
N GLY A 53 13.88 -3.53 13.74
CA GLY A 53 13.44 -4.64 14.58
C GLY A 53 11.91 -4.81 14.65
N GLY A 54 11.16 -4.16 13.77
CA GLY A 54 9.73 -4.41 13.57
C GLY A 54 9.45 -5.85 13.14
N ALA A 55 8.20 -6.29 13.30
CA ALA A 55 7.74 -7.61 12.87
C ALA A 55 8.07 -7.85 11.38
N PRO A 56 8.36 -9.10 10.98
CA PRO A 56 8.64 -9.40 9.59
C PRO A 56 7.44 -9.05 8.70
N VAL A 57 7.77 -8.42 7.59
CA VAL A 57 6.86 -8.06 6.51
C VAL A 57 6.61 -9.32 5.71
N THR A 58 5.35 -9.77 5.62
CA THR A 58 5.01 -11.01 4.90
C THR A 58 4.33 -10.67 3.58
N GLU A 59 4.79 -11.27 2.48
CA GLU A 59 4.10 -11.26 1.20
C GLU A 59 3.92 -12.65 0.62
N THR A 60 3.00 -12.78 -0.34
CA THR A 60 2.70 -14.05 -1.01
C THR A 60 3.35 -14.08 -2.39
N ASN A 61 4.22 -15.06 -2.63
CA ASN A 61 4.74 -15.35 -3.96
C ASN A 61 3.61 -15.77 -4.91
N LYS A 62 3.84 -15.64 -6.21
CA LYS A 62 2.85 -15.99 -7.26
C LYS A 62 2.31 -17.43 -7.15
N ASP A 63 3.11 -18.35 -6.64
CA ASP A 63 2.78 -19.76 -6.42
C ASP A 63 2.01 -20.03 -5.11
N GLY A 64 1.70 -18.99 -4.35
CA GLY A 64 0.95 -19.07 -3.09
C GLY A 64 1.82 -19.29 -1.85
N ARG A 65 3.14 -19.43 -1.98
CA ARG A 65 4.05 -19.56 -0.83
C ARG A 65 4.23 -18.19 -0.17
N LYS A 66 4.14 -18.13 1.16
CA LYS A 66 4.46 -16.91 1.90
C LYS A 66 5.96 -16.74 2.05
N GLU A 67 6.40 -15.50 2.04
CA GLU A 67 7.78 -15.09 2.26
C GLU A 67 7.83 -13.89 3.20
N GLN A 68 8.69 -13.98 4.20
CA GLN A 68 8.88 -12.99 5.25
C GLN A 68 10.18 -12.24 5.03
N PHE A 69 10.15 -10.94 5.28
CA PHE A 69 11.28 -10.02 5.13
C PHE A 69 11.44 -9.16 6.37
N TRP A 70 12.67 -8.98 6.85
CA TRP A 70 12.97 -8.08 7.96
C TRP A 70 14.37 -7.50 7.82
N VAL A 71 14.66 -6.42 8.54
CA VAL A 71 16.00 -5.85 8.62
C VAL A 71 16.69 -6.37 9.87
N GLY A 72 17.85 -7.02 9.68
CA GLY A 72 18.68 -7.53 10.76
C GLY A 72 19.45 -6.41 11.48
N GLY A 73 20.01 -6.72 12.65
CA GLY A 73 20.84 -5.77 13.40
C GLY A 73 22.15 -5.40 12.69
N ASP A 74 22.54 -6.17 11.68
CA ASP A 74 23.66 -5.92 10.76
C ASP A 74 23.30 -4.95 9.62
N GLY A 75 22.03 -4.54 9.51
CA GLY A 75 21.51 -3.70 8.43
C GLY A 75 21.25 -4.45 7.12
N ALA A 76 21.41 -5.78 7.08
CA ALA A 76 21.01 -6.57 5.93
C ALA A 76 19.50 -6.80 5.94
N VAL A 77 18.89 -6.95 4.76
CA VAL A 77 17.56 -7.53 4.66
C VAL A 77 17.70 -9.04 4.71
N TRP A 78 16.96 -9.65 5.61
CA TRP A 78 16.84 -11.09 5.77
C TRP A 78 15.47 -11.55 5.29
N HIS A 79 15.42 -12.78 4.79
CA HIS A 79 14.17 -13.41 4.37
C HIS A 79 14.11 -14.89 4.71
N ARG A 80 12.88 -15.41 4.75
CA ARG A 80 12.57 -16.84 4.84
C ARG A 80 11.25 -17.12 4.15
N TRP A 81 11.07 -18.31 3.61
CA TRP A 81 9.90 -18.67 2.81
C TRP A 81 9.34 -20.04 3.17
N GLU A 82 8.06 -20.22 2.84
CA GLU A 82 7.44 -21.55 2.81
C GLU A 82 7.98 -22.34 1.61
N SER A 83 8.30 -23.63 1.79
CA SER A 83 8.71 -24.51 0.70
C SER A 83 7.51 -24.97 -0.16
N SER A 84 6.32 -24.99 0.43
CA SER A 84 5.03 -25.15 -0.26
C SER A 84 3.96 -24.35 0.49
N PRO A 85 2.87 -23.90 -0.16
CA PRO A 85 1.87 -23.07 0.52
C PRO A 85 1.39 -23.68 1.84
N GLY A 86 1.56 -22.95 2.95
CA GLY A 86 1.17 -23.39 4.28
C GLY A 86 2.09 -24.41 4.96
N SER A 87 3.27 -24.72 4.42
CA SER A 87 4.23 -25.64 5.05
C SER A 87 4.89 -25.09 6.33
N GLY A 88 4.70 -23.80 6.61
CA GLY A 88 5.56 -23.05 7.53
C GLY A 88 6.93 -22.73 6.91
N TYR A 89 7.68 -21.87 7.59
CA TYR A 89 8.96 -21.31 7.12
C TYR A 89 10.14 -22.25 7.39
N THR A 90 10.29 -23.29 6.55
CA THR A 90 11.34 -24.31 6.69
C THR A 90 12.63 -23.99 5.93
N SER A 91 12.67 -22.89 5.17
CA SER A 91 13.85 -22.48 4.39
C SER A 91 15.08 -22.15 5.23
N GLY A 92 14.90 -21.87 6.52
CA GLY A 92 15.87 -21.12 7.33
C GLY A 92 15.89 -19.63 6.96
N ASP A 93 16.72 -18.88 7.67
CA ASP A 93 16.88 -17.44 7.48
C ASP A 93 18.06 -17.17 6.55
N TRP A 94 17.80 -16.48 5.44
CA TRP A 94 18.80 -16.17 4.42
C TRP A 94 19.00 -14.65 4.32
N SER A 95 20.22 -14.24 3.99
CA SER A 95 20.53 -12.82 3.81
C SER A 95 20.38 -12.43 2.34
N LEU A 96 19.58 -11.40 2.08
CA LEU A 96 19.57 -10.66 0.82
C LEU A 96 20.64 -9.55 0.80
N GLY A 97 21.47 -9.46 1.84
CA GLY A 97 22.50 -8.43 2.01
C GLY A 97 21.90 -7.03 2.09
N GLY A 98 22.66 -6.05 1.61
CA GLY A 98 22.28 -4.63 1.65
C GLY A 98 22.77 -3.92 2.91
N ARG A 99 22.50 -2.61 2.98
CA ARG A 99 22.78 -1.73 4.13
C ARG A 99 21.58 -0.82 4.38
N VAL A 100 20.46 -1.45 4.71
CA VAL A 100 19.17 -0.79 4.94
C VAL A 100 19.12 -0.26 6.36
N SER A 101 18.62 0.96 6.51
CA SER A 101 18.63 1.73 7.73
C SER A 101 17.25 2.09 8.27
N SER A 102 16.22 1.35 7.88
CA SER A 102 14.80 1.53 8.21
C SER A 102 14.07 0.19 8.11
N GLY A 103 12.75 0.16 8.32
CA GLY A 103 11.91 -0.97 7.90
C GLY A 103 11.98 -1.21 6.38
N VAL A 104 11.59 -2.42 5.96
CA VAL A 104 11.54 -2.86 4.56
C VAL A 104 10.12 -2.71 4.02
N GLY A 105 9.97 -2.18 2.81
CA GLY A 105 8.73 -2.23 2.04
C GLY A 105 8.81 -3.36 1.02
N VAL A 106 7.69 -4.02 0.73
CA VAL A 106 7.61 -5.08 -0.29
C VAL A 106 6.34 -4.93 -1.10
N SER A 107 6.41 -5.24 -2.39
CA SER A 107 5.22 -5.42 -3.22
C SER A 107 5.51 -6.40 -4.36
N HIS A 108 4.47 -6.75 -5.12
CA HIS A 108 4.60 -7.60 -6.30
C HIS A 108 4.57 -6.76 -7.57
N ASN A 109 5.43 -7.12 -8.51
CA ASN A 109 5.33 -6.72 -9.90
C ASN A 109 4.12 -7.42 -10.54
N GLN A 110 3.60 -6.88 -11.64
CA GLN A 110 2.45 -7.46 -12.36
C GLN A 110 2.74 -8.87 -12.89
N ASP A 111 3.99 -9.18 -13.22
CA ASP A 111 4.44 -10.52 -13.62
C ASP A 111 4.49 -11.52 -12.44
N GLY A 112 4.35 -11.04 -11.21
CA GLY A 112 4.35 -11.79 -9.95
C GLY A 112 5.71 -11.90 -9.28
N ARG A 113 6.74 -11.19 -9.75
CA ARG A 113 8.03 -11.06 -9.02
C ARG A 113 7.85 -10.16 -7.80
N LEU A 114 8.33 -10.60 -6.64
CA LEU A 114 8.45 -9.72 -5.49
C LEU A 114 9.58 -8.71 -5.68
N GLU A 115 9.38 -7.51 -5.15
CA GLU A 115 10.38 -6.44 -5.11
C GLU A 115 10.35 -5.76 -3.75
N ILE A 116 11.54 -5.65 -3.14
CA ILE A 116 11.74 -5.10 -1.82
C ILE A 116 12.45 -3.75 -1.90
N PHE A 117 12.15 -2.90 -0.92
CA PHE A 117 12.58 -1.52 -0.85
C PHE A 117 13.06 -1.18 0.55
N GLY A 118 14.12 -0.39 0.65
CA GLY A 118 14.63 0.07 1.93
C GLY A 118 15.41 1.36 1.78
N ARG A 119 15.44 2.18 2.83
CA ARG A 119 16.33 3.34 2.88
C ARG A 119 17.76 2.83 3.12
N ALA A 120 18.72 3.17 2.28
CA ALA A 120 20.12 2.86 2.58
C ALA A 120 20.70 3.82 3.63
N ALA A 121 21.86 3.47 4.19
CA ALA A 121 22.57 4.34 5.15
C ALA A 121 22.79 5.78 4.62
N GLY A 122 23.05 5.94 3.32
CA GLY A 122 23.20 7.24 2.65
C GLY A 122 21.91 8.07 2.54
N GLY A 123 20.76 7.46 2.80
CA GLY A 123 19.44 8.10 2.80
C GLY A 123 18.68 8.01 1.50
N ASP A 124 19.24 7.41 0.47
CA ASP A 124 18.54 7.10 -0.78
C ASP A 124 17.66 5.85 -0.66
N LEU A 125 16.59 5.81 -1.45
CA LEU A 125 15.76 4.61 -1.60
C LEU A 125 16.55 3.58 -2.42
N ASN A 126 16.69 2.38 -1.89
CA ASN A 126 17.27 1.24 -2.61
C ASN A 126 16.24 0.13 -2.77
N HIS A 127 16.41 -0.67 -3.81
CA HIS A 127 15.53 -1.80 -4.11
C HIS A 127 16.29 -3.03 -4.59
N LYS A 128 15.61 -4.18 -4.50
CA LYS A 128 16.07 -5.50 -4.96
C LYS A 128 14.85 -6.29 -5.40
N TRP A 129 14.95 -7.06 -6.47
CA TRP A 129 13.81 -7.76 -7.05
C TRP A 129 14.13 -9.22 -7.35
N GLN A 130 13.13 -10.08 -7.30
CA GLN A 130 13.23 -11.42 -7.86
C GLN A 130 13.44 -11.32 -9.38
N LEU A 131 14.30 -12.14 -9.97
CA LEU A 131 14.58 -12.21 -11.41
C LEU A 131 13.47 -12.96 -12.16
N THR A 132 12.86 -13.93 -11.49
CA THR A 132 11.66 -14.65 -11.93
C THR A 132 10.74 -14.83 -10.72
N PRO A 133 9.41 -14.96 -10.87
CA PRO A 133 8.50 -15.12 -9.74
C PRO A 133 8.94 -16.28 -8.82
N GLY A 134 9.19 -15.99 -7.54
CA GLY A 134 9.63 -16.98 -6.55
C GLY A 134 11.05 -17.52 -6.72
N GLY A 135 11.86 -16.94 -7.62
CA GLY A 135 13.23 -17.38 -7.92
C GLY A 135 14.32 -16.50 -7.30
N ASP A 136 15.51 -16.53 -7.93
CA ASP A 136 16.69 -15.78 -7.49
C ASP A 136 16.46 -14.26 -7.47
N TRP A 137 17.30 -13.54 -6.71
CA TRP A 137 17.21 -12.10 -6.54
C TRP A 137 18.32 -11.34 -7.28
N SER A 138 18.00 -10.15 -7.78
CA SER A 138 18.93 -9.19 -8.41
C SER A 138 20.01 -8.67 -7.46
N GLY A 139 20.94 -7.84 -7.92
CA GLY A 139 21.70 -6.96 -7.01
C GLY A 139 20.82 -5.86 -6.40
N TRP A 140 21.30 -5.22 -5.33
CA TRP A 140 20.72 -3.96 -4.84
C TRP A 140 21.02 -2.83 -5.81
N ALA A 141 20.03 -1.97 -6.07
CA ALA A 141 20.20 -0.77 -6.86
C ALA A 141 19.56 0.44 -6.17
N SER A 142 20.09 1.64 -6.45
CA SER A 142 19.56 2.90 -5.91
C SER A 142 18.51 3.49 -6.85
N LEU A 143 17.43 3.99 -6.26
CA LEU A 143 16.41 4.84 -6.89
C LEU A 143 16.59 6.31 -6.52
N GLY A 144 17.70 6.65 -5.85
CA GLY A 144 18.03 8.00 -5.40
C GLY A 144 17.08 8.53 -4.31
N GLY A 145 16.95 9.85 -4.26
CA GLY A 145 16.14 10.55 -3.27
C GLY A 145 16.86 10.81 -1.95
N ALA A 146 16.18 11.54 -1.06
CA ALA A 146 16.67 11.88 0.27
C ALA A 146 15.58 11.60 1.31
N LEU A 147 15.58 10.37 1.82
CA LEU A 147 14.59 9.87 2.77
C LEU A 147 15.01 10.26 4.18
N LYS A 148 14.02 10.66 4.98
CA LYS A 148 14.19 10.93 6.41
C LYS A 148 14.64 9.65 7.12
N ALA A 149 15.56 9.80 8.07
CA ALA A 149 15.96 8.68 8.92
C ALA A 149 14.80 8.26 9.83
N TYR A 150 14.76 6.97 10.19
CA TYR A 150 13.75 6.40 11.10
C TYR A 150 12.29 6.58 10.61
N THR A 151 12.09 6.61 9.30
CA THR A 151 10.76 6.53 8.69
C THR A 151 10.65 5.27 7.83
N GLY A 152 9.45 4.70 7.75
CA GLY A 152 9.20 3.50 6.94
C GLY A 152 9.26 3.75 5.43
N VAL A 153 9.47 2.68 4.68
CA VAL A 153 9.28 2.63 3.23
C VAL A 153 8.03 1.82 2.95
N TYR A 154 7.06 2.42 2.26
CA TYR A 154 5.79 1.78 1.97
C TYR A 154 5.68 1.52 0.46
N ALA A 155 5.46 0.27 0.07
CA ALA A 155 5.26 -0.12 -1.33
C ALA A 155 3.84 -0.70 -1.52
N ASP A 156 3.18 -0.31 -2.60
CA ASP A 156 1.88 -0.86 -2.99
C ASP A 156 1.81 -1.19 -4.48
N TYR A 157 0.94 -2.16 -4.81
CA TYR A 157 0.57 -2.45 -6.18
C TYR A 157 -0.39 -1.37 -6.68
N PHE A 158 0.07 -0.59 -7.64
CA PHE A 158 -0.65 0.57 -8.15
C PHE A 158 -1.52 0.19 -9.35
N SER A 159 -2.65 -0.45 -9.05
CA SER A 159 -3.60 -1.00 -10.05
C SER A 159 -4.07 0.04 -11.07
N ASN A 160 -4.35 1.26 -10.63
CA ASN A 160 -4.83 2.35 -11.49
C ASN A 160 -3.74 2.95 -12.41
N ASN A 161 -2.49 2.50 -12.28
CA ASN A 161 -1.38 2.88 -13.15
C ASN A 161 -0.83 1.65 -13.88
N GLY A 162 -1.73 0.89 -14.51
CA GLY A 162 -1.39 -0.26 -15.34
C GLY A 162 -0.85 -1.48 -14.57
N GLY A 163 -0.85 -1.47 -13.23
CA GLY A 163 -0.25 -2.53 -12.42
C GLY A 163 1.24 -2.34 -12.17
N THR A 164 1.67 -1.10 -11.96
CA THR A 164 3.04 -0.75 -11.56
C THR A 164 3.20 -0.85 -10.05
N ILE A 165 4.43 -0.91 -9.55
CA ILE A 165 4.69 -0.66 -8.12
C ILE A 165 4.79 0.85 -7.87
N ARG A 166 4.20 1.30 -6.76
CA ARG A 166 4.41 2.64 -6.19
C ARG A 166 5.01 2.54 -4.80
N VAL A 167 5.99 3.39 -4.53
CA VAL A 167 6.66 3.56 -3.24
C VAL A 167 6.32 4.93 -2.66
N LYS A 168 6.06 4.98 -1.36
CA LYS A 168 5.79 6.19 -0.56
C LYS A 168 6.80 6.28 0.56
N VAL A 169 7.39 7.45 0.74
CA VAL A 169 8.45 7.69 1.73
C VAL A 169 8.33 9.09 2.33
N THR A 170 8.79 9.28 3.56
CA THR A 170 8.97 10.63 4.12
C THR A 170 10.33 11.17 3.70
N GLY A 171 10.35 12.34 3.06
CA GLY A 171 11.57 13.04 2.67
C GLY A 171 12.23 13.76 3.85
N VAL A 172 13.49 14.13 3.70
CA VAL A 172 14.23 14.95 4.69
C VAL A 172 13.59 16.33 4.93
N ASP A 173 12.76 16.79 4.00
CA ASP A 173 11.92 17.99 4.09
C ASP A 173 10.66 17.78 4.95
N ASN A 174 10.44 16.57 5.48
CA ASN A 174 9.24 16.15 6.21
C ASN A 174 7.97 16.04 5.35
N ALA A 175 8.08 16.14 4.02
CA ALA A 175 6.96 15.89 3.13
C ALA A 175 6.86 14.39 2.78
N LEU A 176 5.67 13.98 2.33
CA LEU A 176 5.46 12.65 1.76
C LEU A 176 5.81 12.70 0.28
N HIS A 177 6.71 11.82 -0.14
CA HIS A 177 7.14 11.68 -1.53
C HIS A 177 6.74 10.33 -2.09
N TYR A 178 6.52 10.30 -3.39
CA TYR A 178 6.09 9.15 -4.16
C TYR A 178 7.05 8.88 -5.31
N LYS A 179 7.31 7.60 -5.57
CA LYS A 179 7.97 7.13 -6.80
C LYS A 179 7.25 5.89 -7.31
N TRP A 180 7.19 5.70 -8.61
CA TRP A 180 6.59 4.51 -9.21
C TRP A 180 7.31 4.12 -10.49
N GLN A 181 7.07 2.88 -10.91
CA GLN A 181 7.53 2.36 -12.19
C GLN A 181 6.82 3.08 -13.35
N ASP A 182 7.52 3.40 -14.43
CA ASP A 182 6.91 4.02 -15.62
C ASP A 182 6.05 3.04 -16.42
N LYS A 183 6.39 1.75 -16.37
CA LYS A 183 5.62 0.65 -16.96
C LYS A 183 5.68 -0.56 -16.03
N PRO A 184 4.67 -1.44 -16.06
CA PRO A 184 4.70 -2.64 -15.22
C PRO A 184 5.99 -3.44 -15.41
N ASN A 185 6.52 -3.98 -14.31
CA ASN A 185 7.68 -4.88 -14.28
C ASN A 185 9.02 -4.23 -14.65
N CYS A 186 9.08 -2.93 -14.92
CA CYS A 186 10.34 -2.27 -15.22
C CYS A 186 10.48 -0.89 -14.63
N CYS A 187 11.69 -0.37 -14.80
CA CYS A 187 12.00 1.04 -15.06
C CYS A 187 11.29 2.04 -14.12
N TRP A 188 12.08 2.74 -13.33
CA TRP A 188 11.56 3.71 -12.37
C TRP A 188 11.58 5.11 -12.94
N ARG A 189 10.60 5.94 -12.57
CA ARG A 189 10.65 7.37 -12.87
C ARG A 189 11.93 8.00 -12.35
N ASP A 190 12.49 8.94 -13.11
CA ASP A 190 13.71 9.67 -12.71
C ASP A 190 13.45 10.77 -11.66
N TYR A 191 12.19 11.09 -11.38
CA TYR A 191 11.80 12.13 -10.43
C TYR A 191 10.94 11.59 -9.28
N TRP A 192 10.78 12.43 -8.26
CA TRP A 192 9.91 12.21 -7.10
C TRP A 192 8.72 13.17 -7.19
N GLN A 193 7.56 12.75 -6.70
CA GLN A 193 6.37 13.60 -6.58
C GLN A 193 5.93 13.76 -5.14
#